data_AF-Q9NXZ3-F1
#
_entry.id   AF-Q9NXZ3-F1
#
_cell.length_a   1.000
_cell.length_b   1.000
_cell.length_c   1.000
_cell.angle_alpha   90.00
_cell.angle_beta   90.00
_cell.angle_gamma   90.00
#
_symmetry.space_group_name_H-M   'P 1'
#
loop_
_entity.id
_entity.type
_entity.pdbx_description
1 polymer ?
#
loop_
_entity_poly.entity_id
_entity_poly.type
_entity_poly.pdbx_seq_one_letter_code
_entity_poly.pdbx_strand_id
1 'polypeptide(L)'
;LIITYAFMVLVTMVMRLISASGEVVPMSFALVLGWCNVMYFARGFQMLGPFTIMIQKMIFGDLMRFCWLMAVVILGFASAFYIIFQTEDPEELGHFYDYPMALFSTFELFLTIIDGPANYNVDLPFMYSITYAAFAIIATLLMLNLLI
;
A
#
# COMPACT_ATOMS: atom_id res chain seq x y z
N LEU A 1 17.95 -4.62 -5.49
CA LEU A 1 17.76 -5.54 -4.34
C LEU A 1 19.04 -5.69 -3.51
N ILE A 2 20.13 -6.25 -4.04
CA ILE A 2 21.40 -6.38 -3.27
C ILE A 2 22.01 -5.01 -2.93
N ILE A 3 22.13 -4.11 -3.91
CA ILE A 3 22.69 -2.75 -3.68
C ILE A 3 21.82 -1.96 -2.70
N THR A 4 20.49 -2.01 -2.87
CA THR A 4 19.53 -1.33 -1.99
C THR A 4 19.55 -1.90 -0.56
N TYR A 5 19.71 -3.22 -0.41
CA TYR A 5 19.88 -3.88 0.90
C TYR A 5 21.18 -3.42 1.57
N ALA A 6 22.30 -3.48 0.85
CA ALA A 6 23.60 -3.05 1.39
C ALA A 6 23.58 -1.57 1.79
N PHE A 7 22.94 -0.71 0.99
CA PHE A 7 22.74 0.69 1.33
C PHE A 7 21.91 0.87 2.60
N MET A 8 20.78 0.16 2.74
CA MET A 8 19.97 0.21 3.97
C MET A 8 20.74 -0.23 5.21
N VAL A 9 21.59 -1.26 5.09
CA VAL A 9 22.46 -1.72 6.18
C VAL A 9 23.57 -0.70 6.51
N LEU A 10 24.09 0.02 5.52
CA LEU A 10 25.02 1.12 5.77
C LEU A 10 24.32 2.29 6.48
N VAL A 11 23.09 2.61 6.09
CA VAL A 11 22.29 3.65 6.76
C VAL A 11 22.02 3.27 8.22
N THR A 12 21.66 2.01 8.51
CA THR A 12 21.49 1.55 9.90
C THR A 12 22.80 1.63 10.69
N MET A 13 23.92 1.28 10.08
CA MET A 13 25.24 1.41 10.72
C MET A 13 25.58 2.86 11.04
N VAL A 14 25.35 3.79 10.12
CA VAL A 14 25.60 5.23 10.33
C VAL A 14 24.68 5.80 11.41
N MET A 15 23.40 5.43 11.42
CA MET A 15 22.46 5.83 12.47
C MET A 15 22.86 5.29 13.85
N ARG A 16 23.42 4.07 13.91
CA ARG A 16 23.98 3.51 15.14
C ARG A 16 25.18 4.29 15.65
N LEU A 17 26.08 4.69 14.77
CA LEU A 17 27.26 5.48 15.15
C LEU A 17 26.87 6.86 15.69
N ILE A 18 25.79 7.45 15.17
CA ILE A 18 25.30 8.77 15.58
C ILE A 18 24.33 8.66 16.79
N SER A 19 24.00 7.44 17.24
CA SER A 19 23.00 7.20 18.29
C SER A 19 21.65 7.88 17.99
N ALA A 20 21.25 7.89 16.72
CA ALA A 20 20.02 8.52 16.27
C ALA A 20 18.78 7.67 16.62
N SER A 21 17.73 8.31 17.13
CA SER A 21 16.43 7.68 17.35
C SER A 21 15.75 7.41 15.99
N GLY A 22 15.44 6.14 15.71
CA GLY A 22 14.79 5.73 14.45
C GLY A 22 15.49 4.60 13.68
N GLU A 23 16.56 3.99 14.22
CA GLU A 23 17.30 2.89 13.56
C GLU A 23 16.41 1.68 13.17
N VAL A 24 15.31 1.47 13.90
CA VAL A 24 14.40 0.34 13.71
C VAL A 24 13.69 0.39 12.36
N VAL A 25 13.46 1.57 11.79
CA VAL A 25 12.78 1.73 10.51
C VAL A 25 13.63 1.17 9.36
N PRO A 26 14.85 1.68 9.08
CA PRO A 26 15.70 1.12 8.03
C PRO A 26 16.13 -0.33 8.33
N MET A 27 16.19 -0.75 9.60
CA MET A 27 16.46 -2.14 9.96
C MET A 27 15.33 -3.08 9.51
N SER A 28 14.07 -2.71 9.72
CA SER A 28 12.91 -3.49 9.25
C SER A 28 12.91 -3.61 7.73
N PHE A 29 13.16 -2.53 7.00
CA PHE A 29 13.27 -2.57 5.54
C PHE A 29 14.44 -3.43 5.05
N ALA A 30 15.60 -3.35 5.70
CA ALA A 30 16.75 -4.19 5.38
C ALA A 30 16.42 -5.67 5.56
N LEU A 31 15.72 -6.06 6.64
CA LEU A 31 15.33 -7.45 6.87
C LEU A 31 14.41 -7.99 5.78
N VAL A 32 13.38 -7.24 5.39
CA VAL A 32 12.47 -7.63 4.31
C VAL A 32 13.22 -7.80 2.99
N LEU A 33 14.09 -6.84 2.64
CA LEU A 33 14.94 -6.94 1.44
C LEU A 33 15.93 -8.11 1.51
N GLY A 34 16.42 -8.44 2.70
CA GLY A 34 17.25 -9.62 2.95
C GLY A 34 16.53 -10.91 2.59
N TRP A 35 15.31 -11.10 3.06
CA TRP A 35 14.47 -12.25 2.69
C TRP A 35 14.14 -12.28 1.19
N CYS A 36 13.87 -11.12 0.57
CA CYS A 36 13.71 -11.04 -0.89
C CYS A 36 14.98 -11.48 -1.65
N ASN A 37 16.17 -11.18 -1.13
CA ASN A 37 17.44 -11.63 -1.72
C ASN A 37 17.63 -13.15 -1.56
N VAL A 38 17.18 -13.76 -0.46
CA VAL A 38 17.23 -15.22 -0.28
C VAL A 38 16.40 -15.94 -1.34
N MET A 39 15.22 -15.43 -1.67
CA MET A 39 14.39 -15.96 -2.76
C MET A 39 15.10 -15.89 -4.13
N TYR A 40 15.95 -14.87 -4.34
CA TYR A 40 16.77 -14.79 -5.55
C TYR A 40 17.79 -15.92 -5.63
N PHE A 41 18.45 -16.28 -4.51
CA PHE A 41 19.38 -17.41 -4.48
C PHE A 41 18.69 -18.76 -4.64
N ALA A 42 17.44 -18.89 -4.21
CA ALA A 42 16.63 -20.11 -4.42
C ALA A 42 16.39 -20.45 -5.90
N ARG A 43 16.63 -19.50 -6.83
CA ARG A 43 16.63 -19.75 -8.28
C ARG A 43 17.63 -20.81 -8.73
N GLY A 44 18.72 -21.01 -7.98
CA GLY A 44 19.78 -21.97 -8.32
C GLY A 44 19.37 -23.44 -8.16
N PHE A 45 18.25 -23.72 -7.48
CA PHE A 45 17.72 -25.07 -7.36
C PHE A 45 16.83 -25.42 -8.55
N GLN A 46 17.10 -26.56 -9.20
CA GLN A 46 16.35 -27.02 -10.40
C GLN A 46 14.83 -27.11 -10.16
N MET A 47 14.37 -27.41 -8.94
CA MET A 47 12.95 -27.51 -8.60
C MET A 47 12.27 -26.14 -8.34
N LEU A 48 12.99 -25.14 -7.86
CA LEU A 48 12.44 -23.83 -7.42
C LEU A 48 12.71 -22.69 -8.43
N GLY A 49 13.67 -22.89 -9.34
CA GLY A 49 14.04 -21.94 -10.39
C GLY A 49 12.87 -21.55 -11.29
N PRO A 50 12.12 -22.50 -11.88
CA PRO A 50 10.99 -22.17 -12.75
C PRO A 50 9.88 -21.39 -12.02
N PHE A 51 9.60 -21.74 -10.76
CA PHE A 51 8.56 -21.10 -9.95
C PHE A 51 8.88 -19.63 -9.63
N THR A 52 10.11 -19.36 -9.18
CA THR A 52 10.57 -18.01 -8.86
C THR A 52 10.63 -17.09 -10.09
N ILE A 53 11.04 -17.62 -11.25
CA ILE A 53 11.05 -16.88 -12.53
C ILE A 53 9.64 -16.53 -12.97
N MET A 54 8.68 -17.47 -12.82
CA MET A 54 7.28 -17.24 -13.17
C MET A 54 6.66 -16.11 -12.32
N ILE A 55 6.83 -16.16 -11.00
CA ILE A 55 6.35 -15.12 -10.08
C ILE A 55 6.95 -13.75 -10.44
N GLN A 56 8.25 -13.68 -10.66
CA GLN A 56 8.89 -12.40 -10.96
C GLN A 56 8.48 -11.83 -12.32
N LYS A 57 8.24 -12.69 -13.33
CA LYS A 57 7.70 -12.23 -14.62
C LYS A 57 6.27 -11.70 -14.48
N MET A 58 5.42 -12.34 -13.70
CA MET A 58 4.05 -11.87 -13.46
C MET A 58 4.04 -10.51 -12.73
N ILE A 59 4.89 -10.34 -11.72
CA ILE A 59 5.03 -9.08 -10.97
C ILE A 59 5.57 -7.94 -11.85
N PHE A 60 6.64 -8.16 -12.62
CA PHE A 60 7.24 -7.08 -13.42
C PHE A 60 6.51 -6.80 -14.74
N GLY A 61 5.76 -7.76 -15.28
CA GLY A 61 5.03 -7.63 -16.54
C GLY A 61 3.77 -6.78 -16.40
N ASP A 62 2.78 -7.31 -15.67
CA ASP A 62 1.43 -6.76 -15.66
C ASP A 62 1.11 -6.00 -14.36
N LEU A 63 1.60 -6.49 -13.22
CA LEU A 63 1.32 -5.89 -11.92
C LEU A 63 1.84 -4.45 -11.83
N MET A 64 3.05 -4.16 -12.29
CA MET A 64 3.63 -2.80 -12.22
C MET A 64 2.84 -1.75 -12.99
N ARG A 65 2.35 -2.07 -14.19
CA ARG A 65 1.53 -1.16 -15.00
C ARG A 65 0.21 -0.88 -14.31
N PHE A 66 -0.36 -1.91 -13.72
CA PHE A 66 -1.61 -1.85 -13.03
C PHE A 66 -1.51 -1.12 -11.68
N CYS A 67 -0.43 -1.31 -10.92
CA CYS A 67 -0.14 -0.57 -9.70
C CYS A 67 -0.12 0.94 -9.94
N TRP A 68 0.36 1.40 -11.10
CA TRP A 68 0.32 2.81 -11.45
C TRP A 68 -1.10 3.34 -11.64
N LEU A 69 -1.95 2.59 -12.35
CA LEU A 69 -3.36 2.94 -12.51
C LEU A 69 -4.09 2.95 -11.16
N MET A 70 -3.83 1.94 -10.32
CA MET A 70 -4.35 1.86 -8.96
C MET A 70 -3.94 3.09 -8.14
N ALA A 71 -2.68 3.50 -8.19
CA ALA A 71 -2.20 4.68 -7.47
C ALA A 71 -2.93 5.96 -7.89
N VAL A 72 -3.16 6.17 -9.20
CA VAL A 72 -3.91 7.33 -9.70
C VAL A 72 -5.36 7.32 -9.22
N VAL A 73 -6.02 6.15 -9.25
CA VAL A 73 -7.40 6.00 -8.75
C VAL A 73 -7.46 6.30 -7.25
N ILE A 74 -6.57 5.72 -6.46
CA ILE A 74 -6.52 5.95 -5.00
C ILE A 74 -6.29 7.42 -4.68
N LEU A 75 -5.33 8.09 -5.36
CA LEU A 75 -5.08 9.52 -5.16
C LEU A 75 -6.33 10.37 -5.45
N GLY A 76 -7.04 10.06 -6.54
CA GLY A 76 -8.27 10.75 -6.91
C GLY A 76 -9.38 10.57 -5.88
N PHE A 77 -9.69 9.33 -5.52
CA PHE A 77 -10.77 9.04 -4.56
C PHE A 77 -10.42 9.46 -3.13
N ALA A 78 -9.15 9.36 -2.71
CA ALA A 78 -8.71 9.86 -1.42
C ALA A 78 -8.89 11.38 -1.31
N SER A 79 -8.66 12.13 -2.38
CA SER A 79 -8.93 13.58 -2.39
C SER A 79 -10.43 13.90 -2.27
N ALA A 80 -11.29 13.10 -2.91
CA ALA A 80 -12.74 13.24 -2.79
C ALA A 80 -13.22 12.92 -1.36
N PHE A 81 -12.74 11.80 -0.77
CA PHE A 81 -13.05 11.45 0.61
C PHE A 81 -12.56 12.53 1.59
N TYR A 82 -11.33 13.01 1.42
CA TYR A 82 -10.77 14.09 2.25
C TYR A 82 -11.66 15.34 2.25
N ILE A 83 -12.14 15.79 1.08
CA ILE A 83 -13.02 16.96 0.99
C ILE A 83 -14.39 16.70 1.63
N ILE A 84 -14.96 15.51 1.43
CA ILE A 84 -16.26 15.13 2.03
C ILE A 84 -16.15 15.07 3.57
N PHE A 85 -15.04 14.60 4.12
CA PHE A 85 -14.86 14.51 5.57
C PHE A 85 -14.40 15.81 6.22
N GLN A 86 -14.02 16.83 5.45
CA GLN A 86 -13.74 18.18 5.97
C GLN A 86 -15.00 18.96 6.34
N THR A 87 -16.15 18.62 5.77
CA THR A 87 -17.42 19.27 6.08
C THR A 87 -18.08 18.72 7.35
N GLU A 88 -17.48 17.68 7.94
CA GLU A 88 -18.04 16.84 9.01
C GLU A 88 -17.19 16.98 10.28
N ASP A 89 -17.78 16.67 11.44
CA ASP A 89 -17.10 16.90 12.71
C ASP A 89 -15.86 16.01 12.88
N PRO A 90 -14.67 16.60 13.09
CA PRO A 90 -13.39 15.88 13.13
C PRO A 90 -13.27 14.93 14.33
N GLU A 91 -14.05 15.16 15.39
CA GLU A 91 -14.05 14.32 16.59
C GLU A 91 -14.80 12.99 16.39
N GLU A 92 -15.70 12.90 15.42
CA GLU A 92 -16.52 11.69 15.20
C GLU A 92 -16.00 10.77 14.07
N LEU A 93 -15.23 11.30 13.12
CA LEU A 93 -14.86 10.63 11.86
C LEU A 93 -13.33 10.62 11.57
N GLY A 94 -12.51 10.69 12.62
CA GLY A 94 -11.06 10.95 12.63
C GLY A 94 -10.11 10.11 11.76
N HIS A 95 -10.60 9.24 10.88
CA HIS A 95 -9.78 8.47 9.94
C HIS A 95 -9.49 9.21 8.62
N PHE A 96 -10.34 10.15 8.20
CA PHE A 96 -10.21 10.83 6.89
C PHE A 96 -9.87 12.32 6.98
N TYR A 97 -9.63 12.83 8.19
CA TYR A 97 -9.35 14.26 8.41
C TYR A 97 -7.98 14.70 7.90
N ASP A 98 -6.96 13.84 8.02
CA ASP A 98 -5.62 14.10 7.50
C ASP A 98 -5.46 13.47 6.12
N TYR A 99 -4.91 14.22 5.15
CA TYR A 99 -4.75 13.72 3.78
C TYR A 99 -3.89 12.44 3.67
N PRO A 100 -2.75 12.31 4.38
CA PRO A 100 -1.97 11.06 4.38
C PRO A 100 -2.75 9.87 4.97
N MET A 101 -3.56 10.12 6.00
CA MET A 101 -4.40 9.09 6.60
C MET A 101 -5.54 8.69 5.65
N ALA A 102 -6.19 9.66 5.01
CA ALA A 102 -7.21 9.43 4.00
C ALA A 102 -6.67 8.61 2.82
N LEU A 103 -5.43 8.88 2.38
CA LEU A 103 -4.75 8.07 1.36
C LEU A 103 -4.55 6.62 1.80
N PHE A 104 -4.06 6.42 3.02
CA PHE A 104 -3.80 5.10 3.57
C PHE A 104 -5.12 4.32 3.76
N SER A 105 -6.13 4.94 4.35
CA SER A 105 -7.45 4.33 4.52
C SER A 105 -8.16 4.05 3.19
N THR A 106 -7.98 4.90 2.17
CA THR A 106 -8.50 4.63 0.81
C THR A 106 -7.78 3.44 0.17
N PHE A 107 -6.48 3.25 0.42
CA PHE A 107 -5.75 2.06 -0.01
C PHE A 107 -6.21 0.80 0.72
N GLU A 108 -6.47 0.87 2.02
CA GLU A 108 -7.03 -0.26 2.78
C GLU A 108 -8.43 -0.63 2.29
N LEU A 109 -9.25 0.38 1.97
CA LEU A 109 -10.55 0.21 1.32
C LEU A 109 -10.44 -0.43 -0.06
N PHE A 110 -9.42 -0.05 -0.86
CA PHE A 110 -9.16 -0.67 -2.16
C PHE A 110 -8.88 -2.17 -2.03
N LEU A 111 -8.13 -2.55 -1.00
CA LEU A 111 -7.78 -3.95 -0.71
C LEU A 111 -8.89 -4.71 0.03
N THR A 112 -10.04 -4.06 0.29
CA THR A 112 -11.14 -4.62 1.09
C THR A 112 -10.67 -5.09 2.48
N ILE A 113 -9.64 -4.45 3.04
CA ILE A 113 -9.07 -4.77 4.36
C ILE A 113 -9.92 -4.16 5.47
N ILE A 114 -10.53 -3.01 5.19
CA ILE A 114 -11.40 -2.28 6.12
C ILE A 114 -12.79 -2.16 5.49
N ASP A 115 -13.82 -2.49 6.25
CA ASP A 115 -15.20 -2.14 5.93
C ASP A 115 -15.40 -0.65 6.24
N GLY A 116 -16.04 0.08 5.32
CA GLY A 116 -16.18 1.54 5.41
C GLY A 116 -16.89 2.01 6.69
N PRO A 117 -17.18 3.31 6.76
CA PRO A 117 -16.52 4.27 7.64
C PRO A 117 -16.31 3.82 9.10
N ALA A 118 -15.26 4.35 9.72
CA ALA A 118 -14.79 4.00 11.07
C ALA A 118 -15.83 4.18 12.21
N ASN A 119 -16.89 4.95 11.97
CA ASN A 119 -17.95 5.17 12.95
C ASN A 119 -19.34 4.98 12.32
N TYR A 120 -19.91 3.79 12.52
CA TYR A 120 -21.25 3.43 12.07
C TYR A 120 -22.38 4.12 12.87
N ASN A 121 -22.04 4.86 13.93
CA ASN A 121 -23.01 5.51 14.81
C ASN A 121 -23.42 6.91 14.33
N VAL A 122 -22.84 7.39 13.22
CA VAL A 122 -23.06 8.73 12.68
C VAL A 122 -23.70 8.61 11.31
N ASP A 123 -24.72 9.42 11.05
CA ASP A 123 -25.32 9.53 9.73
C ASP A 123 -24.33 10.21 8.78
N LEU A 124 -23.80 9.44 7.82
CA LEU A 124 -22.89 9.98 6.81
C LEU A 124 -23.65 10.73 5.72
N PRO A 125 -23.04 11.78 5.13
CA PRO A 125 -23.64 12.51 4.03
C PRO A 125 -23.89 11.60 2.82
N PHE A 126 -25.00 11.82 2.12
CA PHE A 126 -25.38 11.04 0.94
C PHE A 126 -24.27 11.01 -0.14
N MET A 127 -23.47 12.08 -0.23
CA MET A 127 -22.32 12.17 -1.15
C MET A 127 -21.23 11.13 -0.86
N TYR A 128 -21.04 10.77 0.42
CA TYR A 128 -20.10 9.70 0.80
C TYR A 128 -20.55 8.36 0.21
N SER A 129 -21.83 8.00 0.38
CA SER A 129 -22.38 6.74 -0.12
C SER A 129 -22.25 6.60 -1.63
N ILE A 130 -22.49 7.67 -2.39
CA ILE A 130 -22.30 7.67 -3.85
C ILE A 130 -20.83 7.47 -4.21
N THR A 131 -19.93 8.24 -3.58
CA THR A 131 -18.50 8.18 -3.86
C THR A 131 -17.91 6.82 -3.51
N TYR A 132 -18.32 6.25 -2.38
CA TYR A 132 -17.97 4.91 -1.93
C TYR A 132 -18.47 3.83 -2.90
N ALA A 133 -19.72 3.90 -3.34
CA ALA A 133 -20.26 2.93 -4.30
C ALA A 133 -19.52 2.98 -5.65
N ALA A 134 -19.24 4.18 -6.17
CA ALA A 134 -18.46 4.36 -7.38
C ALA A 134 -17.02 3.82 -7.22
N PHE A 135 -16.38 4.11 -6.09
CA PHE A 135 -15.06 3.59 -5.75
C PHE A 135 -15.05 2.07 -5.69
N ALA A 136 -16.01 1.45 -4.99
CA ALA A 136 -16.11 0.00 -4.83
C ALA A 136 -16.27 -0.72 -6.18
N ILE A 137 -17.12 -0.20 -7.07
CA ILE A 137 -17.28 -0.74 -8.43
C ILE A 137 -15.96 -0.64 -9.21
N ILE A 138 -15.32 0.52 -9.21
CA ILE A 138 -14.06 0.73 -9.94
C ILE A 138 -12.95 -0.14 -9.36
N ALA A 139 -12.79 -0.18 -8.04
CA ALA A 139 -11.79 -0.98 -7.35
C ALA A 139 -11.97 -2.48 -7.64
N THR A 140 -13.21 -2.97 -7.61
CA THR A 140 -13.53 -4.37 -7.95
C THR A 140 -13.20 -4.68 -9.41
N LEU A 141 -13.58 -3.81 -10.35
CA LEU A 141 -13.25 -3.97 -11.77
C LEU A 141 -11.75 -3.95 -12.01
N LEU A 142 -11.03 -3.07 -11.32
CA LEU A 142 -9.58 -3.03 -11.34
C LEU A 142 -9.04 -4.39 -10.84
N MET A 143 -9.35 -4.78 -9.59
CA MET A 143 -8.80 -6.01 -8.99
C MET A 143 -9.10 -7.26 -9.83
N LEU A 144 -10.27 -7.32 -10.45
CA LEU A 144 -10.65 -8.41 -11.34
C LEU A 144 -9.78 -8.43 -12.61
N ASN A 145 -9.51 -7.27 -13.22
CA ASN A 145 -8.60 -7.16 -14.37
C ASN A 145 -7.12 -7.47 -14.05
N LEU A 146 -6.73 -7.45 -12.78
CA LEU A 146 -5.39 -7.88 -12.35
C LEU A 146 -5.29 -9.41 -12.21
N LEU A 147 -6.42 -10.08 -11.94
CA LEU A 147 -6.50 -11.53 -11.72
C LEU A 147 -6.66 -12.31 -13.03
N ILE A 148 -7.30 -11.71 -14.03
CA ILE A 148 -7.47 -12.27 -15.39
C ILE A 148 -6.22 -12.01 -16.23
#